data_AF-A0A380FFC1-F1
#
_entry.id   AF-A0A380FFC1-F1
#
_cell.length_a   1.000
_cell.length_b   1.000
_cell.length_c   1.000
_cell.angle_alpha   90.00
_cell.angle_beta   90.00
_cell.angle_gamma   90.00
#
_symmetry.space_group_name_H-M   'P 1'
#
loop_
_entity.id
_entity.type
_entity.pdbx_description
1 polymer ?
#
loop_
_entity_poly.entity_id
_entity_poly.type
_entity_poly.pdbx_seq_one_letter_code
_entity_poly.pdbx_strand_id
1 'polypeptide(L)'
;MKVALVEMQDFAQGTSSRSTKLVHGGLRYLKQLQVGVVAETGRERAIVYENGPHVTTPERMLLPMHKGGTFGKFTTSIGLTMYDTLAGVKKSERKKMLNSKQTLEKEPLVKKDGLKGGGTYVEI
;
A
#
# COMPACT_ATOMS: atom_id res chain seq x y z
N MET A 1 -25.22 21.41 17.73
CA MET A 1 -23.95 22.11 18.05
C MET A 1 -23.84 23.36 17.19
N LYS A 2 -23.24 24.43 17.71
CA LYS A 2 -22.78 25.58 16.90
C LYS A 2 -21.24 25.52 16.86
N VAL A 3 -20.64 25.50 15.68
CA VAL A 3 -19.19 25.26 15.47
C VAL A 3 -18.59 26.33 14.56
N ALA A 4 -17.37 26.79 14.87
CA ALA A 4 -16.54 27.63 14.01
C ALA A 4 -15.13 27.02 13.91
N LEU A 5 -14.55 27.01 12.71
CA LEU A 5 -13.21 26.51 12.42
C LEU A 5 -12.38 27.67 11.83
N VAL A 6 -11.18 27.88 12.37
CA VAL A 6 -10.26 28.94 11.93
C VAL A 6 -8.98 28.29 11.42
N GLU A 7 -8.55 28.68 10.24
CA GLU A 7 -7.28 28.29 9.60
C GLU A 7 -6.46 29.57 9.37
N MET A 8 -5.15 29.53 9.67
CA MET A 8 -4.27 30.68 9.49
C MET A 8 -3.97 30.92 8.00
N GLN A 9 -3.96 29.83 7.23
CA GLN A 9 -3.66 29.78 5.80
C GLN A 9 -4.94 29.50 4.98
N ASP A 10 -4.78 28.93 3.78
CA ASP A 10 -5.89 28.32 3.04
C ASP A 10 -6.12 26.86 3.50
N PHE A 11 -7.31 26.32 3.25
CA PHE A 11 -7.65 24.95 3.61
C PHE A 11 -6.66 23.95 2.97
N ALA A 12 -6.17 23.03 3.79
CA ALA A 12 -5.19 22.00 3.41
C ALA A 12 -3.81 22.53 2.95
N GLN A 13 -3.50 23.82 3.05
CA GLN A 13 -2.22 24.41 2.59
C GLN A 13 -0.98 23.84 3.32
N GLY A 14 -1.16 23.33 4.53
CA GLY A 14 -0.12 22.64 5.31
C GLY A 14 0.22 21.22 4.79
N THR A 15 0.54 20.31 5.73
CA THR A 15 0.98 18.93 5.42
C THR A 15 -0.02 18.14 4.57
N SER A 16 -1.32 18.43 4.72
CA SER A 16 -2.39 17.75 3.97
C SER A 16 -2.23 17.85 2.44
N SER A 17 -1.67 18.96 1.92
CA SER A 17 -1.37 19.10 0.48
C SER A 17 -0.01 18.52 0.06
N ARG A 18 0.85 18.14 1.03
CA ARG A 18 2.26 17.76 0.82
C ARG A 18 2.54 16.29 1.13
N SER A 19 1.51 15.46 1.12
CA SER A 19 1.65 14.01 1.23
C SER A 19 2.11 13.35 -0.08
N THR A 20 2.38 12.05 -0.02
CA THR A 20 2.59 11.17 -1.19
C THR A 20 1.34 11.02 -2.07
N LYS A 21 0.19 11.52 -1.61
CA LYS A 21 -1.12 11.41 -2.29
C LYS A 21 -1.53 9.96 -2.52
N LEU A 22 -1.28 9.12 -1.51
CA LEU A 22 -1.68 7.72 -1.45
C LEU A 22 -2.22 7.42 -0.05
N VAL A 23 -3.33 6.70 0.02
CA VAL A 23 -3.88 6.16 1.27
C VAL A 23 -3.42 4.70 1.37
N HIS A 24 -2.24 4.52 1.96
CA HIS A 24 -1.64 3.20 2.10
C HIS A 24 -1.93 2.56 3.46
N GLY A 25 -2.18 1.25 3.52
CA GLY A 25 -2.41 0.54 4.78
C GLY A 25 -1.13 0.23 5.59
N GLY A 26 0.04 0.69 5.12
CA GLY A 26 1.25 0.69 5.93
C GLY A 26 1.91 -0.67 6.07
N LEU A 27 2.03 -1.42 4.96
CA LEU A 27 2.68 -2.74 4.88
C LEU A 27 4.03 -2.83 5.64
N ARG A 28 4.80 -1.74 5.67
CA ARG A 28 6.09 -1.65 6.39
C ARG A 28 5.95 -1.86 7.90
N TYR A 29 4.84 -1.43 8.52
CA TYR A 29 4.60 -1.57 9.96
C TYR A 29 4.40 -3.02 10.41
N LEU A 30 3.99 -3.90 9.49
CA LEU A 30 3.90 -5.33 9.76
C LEU A 30 5.26 -5.93 10.13
N LYS A 31 6.35 -5.41 9.56
CA LYS A 31 7.73 -5.81 9.93
C LYS A 31 8.05 -5.46 11.39
N GLN A 32 7.42 -4.42 11.93
CA GLN A 32 7.58 -3.98 13.32
C GLN A 32 6.55 -4.62 14.26
N LEU A 33 5.81 -5.63 13.78
CA LEU A 33 4.74 -6.32 14.52
C LEU A 33 3.61 -5.39 15.00
N GLN A 34 3.45 -4.23 14.37
CA GLN A 34 2.37 -3.28 14.67
C GLN A 34 1.07 -3.69 13.96
N VAL A 35 0.55 -4.87 14.31
CA VAL A 35 -0.62 -5.49 13.67
C VAL A 35 -1.88 -4.64 13.84
N GLY A 36 -2.07 -4.03 15.01
CA GLY A 36 -3.22 -3.15 15.28
C GLY A 36 -3.30 -1.97 14.31
N VAL A 37 -2.16 -1.30 14.09
CA VAL A 37 -2.06 -0.15 13.17
C VAL A 37 -2.41 -0.55 11.73
N VAL A 38 -1.90 -1.70 11.27
CA VAL A 38 -2.18 -2.21 9.92
C VAL A 38 -3.67 -2.56 9.76
N ALA A 39 -4.28 -3.17 10.77
CA ALA A 39 -5.70 -3.52 10.74
C ALA A 39 -6.60 -2.28 10.75
N GLU A 40 -6.28 -1.29 11.60
CA GLU A 40 -7.01 -0.03 11.68
C GLU A 40 -6.91 0.76 10.38
N THR A 41 -5.68 1.02 9.89
CA THR A 41 -5.46 1.76 8.65
C THR A 41 -6.13 1.06 7.46
N GLY A 42 -6.09 -0.28 7.42
CA GLY A 42 -6.74 -1.06 6.39
C GLY A 42 -8.27 -0.94 6.38
N ARG A 43 -8.91 -0.85 7.56
CA ARG A 43 -10.36 -0.59 7.67
C ARG A 43 -10.71 0.84 7.27
N GLU A 44 -9.99 1.82 7.77
CA GLU A 44 -10.19 3.24 7.42
C GLU A 44 -10.07 3.48 5.92
N ARG A 45 -9.16 2.76 5.25
CA ARG A 45 -9.02 2.80 3.80
C ARG A 45 -10.32 2.47 3.06
N ALA A 46 -11.06 1.45 3.51
CA ALA A 46 -12.35 1.09 2.92
C ALA A 46 -13.41 2.18 3.16
N ILE A 47 -13.43 2.76 4.37
CA ILE A 47 -14.35 3.84 4.74
C ILE A 47 -14.08 5.10 3.90
N VAL A 48 -12.81 5.48 3.73
CA VAL A 48 -12.42 6.63 2.89
C VAL A 48 -12.81 6.38 1.43
N TYR A 49 -12.64 5.17 0.92
CA TYR A 49 -13.08 4.79 -0.42
C TYR A 49 -14.60 4.92 -0.61
N GLU A 50 -15.39 4.50 0.39
CA GLU A 50 -16.85 4.63 0.38
C GLU A 50 -17.32 6.09 0.50
N ASN A 51 -16.64 6.89 1.32
CA ASN A 51 -16.98 8.30 1.54
C ASN A 51 -16.55 9.22 0.38
N GLY A 52 -15.44 8.89 -0.29
CA GLY A 52 -14.82 9.71 -1.33
C GLY A 52 -14.47 8.92 -2.59
N PRO A 53 -15.41 8.23 -3.24
CA PRO A 53 -15.11 7.42 -4.43
C PRO A 53 -14.66 8.25 -5.65
N HIS A 54 -14.92 9.56 -5.63
CA HIS A 54 -14.50 10.50 -6.67
C HIS A 54 -13.09 11.09 -6.44
N VAL A 55 -12.49 10.85 -5.27
CA VAL A 55 -11.12 11.29 -4.92
C VAL A 55 -10.16 10.14 -4.61
N THR A 56 -10.66 8.90 -4.57
CA THR A 56 -9.85 7.71 -4.32
C THR A 56 -9.96 6.75 -5.49
N THR A 57 -8.87 6.08 -5.84
CA THR A 57 -8.85 5.11 -6.94
C THR A 57 -7.92 3.96 -6.57
N PRO A 58 -8.35 2.69 -6.72
CA PRO A 58 -7.49 1.56 -6.40
C PRO A 58 -6.28 1.49 -7.34
N GLU A 59 -5.09 1.56 -6.76
CA GLU A 59 -3.83 1.51 -7.48
C GLU A 59 -3.02 0.26 -7.12
N ARG A 60 -2.44 -0.38 -8.14
CA ARG A 60 -1.62 -1.59 -7.96
C ARG A 60 -0.16 -1.22 -7.77
N MET A 61 0.34 -1.40 -6.56
CA MET A 61 1.75 -1.24 -6.25
C MET A 61 2.55 -2.49 -6.65
N LEU A 62 3.76 -2.29 -7.17
CA LEU A 62 4.74 -3.35 -7.45
C LEU A 62 5.89 -3.27 -6.44
N LEU A 63 6.10 -4.35 -5.70
CA LEU A 63 7.24 -4.52 -4.79
C LEU A 63 8.24 -5.50 -5.41
N PRO A 64 9.27 -5.02 -6.14
CA PRO A 64 10.33 -5.88 -6.66
C PRO A 64 11.23 -6.40 -5.54
N MET A 65 11.74 -7.61 -5.70
CA MET A 65 12.62 -8.28 -4.73
C MET A 65 13.95 -8.62 -5.38
N HIS A 66 15.03 -8.15 -4.76
CA HIS A 66 16.39 -8.36 -5.22
C HIS A 66 17.20 -9.23 -4.24
N LYS A 67 18.23 -9.89 -4.75
CA LYS A 67 19.22 -10.61 -3.94
C LYS A 67 19.86 -9.64 -2.94
N GLY A 68 19.97 -10.05 -1.67
CA GLY A 68 20.48 -9.20 -0.59
C GLY A 68 19.46 -8.23 0.00
N GLY A 69 18.20 -8.23 -0.48
CA GLY A 69 17.11 -7.49 0.16
C GLY A 69 16.72 -8.07 1.51
N THR A 70 16.00 -7.29 2.31
CA THR A 70 15.58 -7.67 3.68
C THR A 70 14.69 -8.93 3.70
N PHE A 71 13.83 -9.10 2.70
CA PHE A 71 12.88 -10.21 2.64
C PHE A 71 13.04 -10.99 1.34
N GLY A 72 12.99 -12.31 1.45
CA GLY A 72 12.89 -13.22 0.31
C GLY A 72 11.46 -13.33 -0.20
N LYS A 73 11.28 -14.00 -1.35
CA LYS A 73 9.98 -14.19 -1.99
C LYS A 73 8.93 -14.83 -1.06
N PHE A 74 9.35 -15.78 -0.25
CA PHE A 74 8.47 -16.49 0.69
C PHE A 74 8.00 -15.61 1.84
N THR A 75 8.91 -14.94 2.54
CA THR A 75 8.59 -14.04 3.67
C THR A 75 7.75 -12.85 3.21
N THR A 76 8.07 -12.25 2.06
CA THR A 76 7.26 -11.17 1.47
C THR A 76 5.86 -11.67 1.12
N SER A 77 5.74 -12.89 0.59
CA SER A 77 4.43 -13.50 0.36
C SER A 77 3.65 -13.57 1.68
N ILE A 78 4.20 -14.16 2.74
CA ILE A 78 3.48 -14.26 4.03
C ILE A 78 3.05 -12.87 4.53
N GLY A 79 3.96 -11.89 4.52
CA GLY A 79 3.64 -10.52 4.94
C GLY A 79 2.49 -9.89 4.14
N LEU A 80 2.50 -10.04 2.81
CA LEU A 80 1.42 -9.57 1.96
C LEU A 80 0.09 -10.33 2.19
N THR A 81 0.13 -11.64 2.51
CA THR A 81 -1.11 -12.38 2.87
C THR A 81 -1.70 -11.82 4.17
N MET A 82 -0.84 -11.61 5.18
CA MET A 82 -1.28 -11.06 6.45
C MET A 82 -1.86 -9.66 6.24
N TYR A 83 -1.19 -8.84 5.44
CA TYR A 83 -1.67 -7.52 5.06
C TYR A 83 -3.07 -7.57 4.41
N ASP A 84 -3.24 -8.38 3.36
CA ASP A 84 -4.54 -8.54 2.67
C ASP A 84 -5.66 -8.98 3.62
N THR A 85 -5.32 -9.79 4.62
CA THR A 85 -6.27 -10.33 5.60
C THR A 85 -6.66 -9.28 6.64
N LEU A 86 -5.66 -8.59 7.20
CA LEU A 86 -5.86 -7.54 8.21
C LEU A 86 -6.59 -6.32 7.63
N ALA A 87 -6.28 -5.95 6.39
CA ALA A 87 -6.88 -4.82 5.70
C ALA A 87 -8.19 -5.16 4.98
N GLY A 88 -8.73 -6.37 5.14
CA GLY A 88 -10.04 -6.75 4.57
C GLY A 88 -10.10 -6.69 3.04
N VAL A 89 -8.99 -6.94 2.34
CA VAL A 89 -8.90 -6.77 0.88
C VAL A 89 -9.80 -7.79 0.16
N LYS A 90 -10.60 -7.30 -0.80
CA LYS A 90 -11.46 -8.13 -1.65
C LYS A 90 -10.62 -9.18 -2.36
N LYS A 91 -11.14 -10.41 -2.49
CA LYS A 91 -10.40 -11.54 -3.09
C LYS A 91 -9.82 -11.24 -4.48
N SER A 92 -10.53 -10.44 -5.30
CA SER A 92 -10.09 -10.00 -6.63
C SER A 92 -8.90 -9.03 -6.64
N GLU A 93 -8.70 -8.32 -5.54
CA GLU A 93 -7.70 -7.26 -5.36
C GLU A 93 -6.49 -7.70 -4.56
N ARG A 94 -6.56 -8.89 -3.96
CA ARG A 94 -5.46 -9.51 -3.21
C ARG A 94 -4.19 -9.60 -4.03
N LYS A 95 -3.09 -9.76 -3.29
CA LYS A 95 -1.75 -9.79 -3.84
C LYS A 95 -1.60 -10.82 -4.98
N LYS A 96 -0.66 -10.56 -5.87
CA LYS A 96 -0.13 -11.57 -6.81
C LYS A 96 1.39 -11.58 -6.75
N MET A 97 1.96 -12.75 -6.47
CA MET A 97 3.40 -12.95 -6.52
C MET A 97 3.83 -13.20 -7.97
N LEU A 98 4.91 -12.55 -8.37
CA LEU A 98 5.46 -12.58 -9.72
C LEU A 98 6.85 -13.23 -9.70
N ASN A 99 7.19 -13.94 -10.78
CA ASN A 99 8.57 -14.32 -11.05
C ASN A 99 9.34 -13.14 -11.68
N SER A 100 10.67 -13.27 -11.85
CA SER A 100 11.50 -12.19 -12.40
C SER A 100 11.06 -11.77 -13.80
N LYS A 101 10.66 -12.71 -14.66
CA LYS A 101 10.17 -12.42 -16.02
C LYS A 101 8.90 -11.57 -15.99
N GLN A 102 7.89 -12.00 -15.23
CA GLN A 102 6.64 -11.26 -15.05
C GLN A 102 6.84 -9.88 -14.41
N THR A 103 7.83 -9.75 -13.53
CA THR A 103 8.16 -8.46 -12.91
C THR A 103 8.75 -7.49 -13.94
N LEU A 104 9.63 -7.98 -14.83
CA LEU A 104 10.20 -7.21 -15.93
C LEU A 104 9.18 -6.87 -17.02
N GLU A 105 8.21 -7.75 -17.27
CA GLU A 105 7.09 -7.46 -18.18
C GLU A 105 6.22 -6.31 -17.64
N LYS A 106 6.09 -6.19 -16.31
CA LYS A 106 5.34 -5.10 -15.68
C LYS A 106 6.13 -3.80 -15.59
N GLU A 107 7.41 -3.89 -15.26
CA GLU A 107 8.28 -2.72 -15.12
C GLU A 107 9.64 -3.00 -15.78
N PRO A 108 9.80 -2.70 -17.08
CA PRO A 108 11.02 -2.97 -17.82
C PRO A 108 12.25 -2.22 -17.31
N LEU A 109 12.04 -1.10 -16.59
CA LEU A 109 13.11 -0.26 -16.06
C LEU A 109 13.60 -0.71 -14.68
N VAL A 110 12.97 -1.73 -14.07
CA VAL A 110 13.44 -2.26 -12.79
C VAL A 110 14.85 -2.82 -12.94
N LYS A 111 15.69 -2.62 -11.91
CA LYS A 111 17.05 -3.17 -11.87
C LYS A 111 17.01 -4.68 -12.14
N LYS A 112 17.62 -5.11 -13.23
CA LYS A 112 17.61 -6.52 -13.68
C LYS A 112 18.56 -7.38 -12.86
N ASP A 113 19.73 -6.84 -12.54
CA ASP A 113 20.74 -7.54 -11.76
C ASP A 113 20.22 -7.89 -10.37
N GLY A 114 20.34 -9.17 -10.01
CA GLY A 114 19.87 -9.70 -8.73
C GLY A 114 18.35 -9.83 -8.59
N LEU A 115 17.53 -9.54 -9.61
CA LEU A 115 16.07 -9.61 -9.50
C LEU A 115 15.57 -11.05 -9.29
N LYS A 116 14.83 -11.28 -8.20
CA LYS A 116 14.23 -12.58 -7.83
C LYS A 116 12.74 -12.69 -8.12
N GLY A 117 12.08 -11.57 -8.38
CA GLY A 117 10.65 -11.48 -8.66
C GLY A 117 10.03 -10.23 -8.07
N GLY A 118 8.70 -10.25 -7.91
CA GLY A 118 7.95 -9.13 -7.38
C GLY A 118 6.67 -9.57 -6.69
N GLY A 119 6.07 -8.69 -5.91
CA GLY A 119 4.72 -8.84 -5.38
C GLY A 119 3.90 -7.64 -5.81
N THR A 120 2.71 -7.88 -6.36
CA THR A 120 1.73 -6.81 -6.59
C THR A 120 0.67 -6.86 -5.51
N TYR A 121 0.24 -5.69 -5.03
CA TYR A 121 -0.81 -5.52 -4.02
C TYR A 121 -1.53 -4.21 -4.28
N VAL A 122 -2.71 -4.02 -3.67
CA VAL A 122 -3.56 -2.85 -3.91
C VAL A 122 -3.46 -1.86 -2.76
N GLU A 123 -3.34 -0.58 -3.12
CA GLU A 123 -3.56 0.60 -2.28
C GLU A 123 -4.61 1.49 -2.96
N ILE A 124 -5.02 2.60 -2.34
CA ILE A 124 -5.94 3.60 -2.93
C ILE A 124 -5.41 5.02 -2.77
#